data_AF-A0A9D6FUC7-F1
#
_entry.id   AF-A0A9D6FUC7-F1
#
_cell.length_a   1.000
_cell.length_b   1.000
_cell.length_c   1.000
_cell.angle_alpha   90.00
_cell.angle_beta   90.00
_cell.angle_gamma   90.00
#
_symmetry.space_group_name_H-M   'P 1'
#
loop_
_entity.id
_entity.type
_entity.pdbx_description
1 polymer ?
#
loop_
_entity_poly.entity_id
_entity_poly.type
_entity_poly.pdbx_seq_one_letter_code
_entity_poly.pdbx_strand_id
1 'polypeptide(L)'
;MACGRGGATFHYYYGGNIGALPDGRKAGTPLADGCLSPMQGRDLKGPTAVISSASKISHTQGVVTDGLFNMKFSRGLMQSRDNLQKLVALIKTYNQRGGFHVQFNIQGAETLREAQKHPDEYRDLVVRIAGYSAYFVELVPEVQNEIIARTEHAL
;
A
#
# COMPACT_ATOMS: atom_id res chain seq x y z
N MET A 1 4.16 24.67 -11.41
CA MET A 1 4.28 23.40 -12.16
C MET A 1 3.75 22.30 -11.25
N ALA A 2 2.55 21.77 -11.51
CA ALA A 2 1.99 20.67 -10.72
C ALA A 2 2.58 19.36 -11.28
N CYS A 3 3.27 18.59 -10.44
CA CYS A 3 3.78 17.27 -10.81
C CYS A 3 2.73 16.24 -10.39
N GLY A 4 1.99 15.70 -11.37
CA GLY A 4 1.09 14.58 -11.15
C GLY A 4 1.91 13.33 -10.84
N ARG A 5 1.74 12.76 -9.65
CA ARG A 5 2.47 11.56 -9.23
C ARG A 5 1.61 10.36 -9.52
N GLY A 6 1.67 9.88 -10.77
CA GLY A 6 0.79 8.85 -11.31
C GLY A 6 0.71 7.59 -10.43
N GLY A 7 -0.53 7.21 -10.09
CA GLY A 7 -0.89 5.94 -9.45
C GLY A 7 -0.92 4.75 -10.41
N ALA A 8 -1.50 3.62 -9.99
CA ALA A 8 -1.48 2.32 -10.68
C ALA A 8 -0.16 1.52 -10.55
N THR A 9 0.22 0.76 -11.57
CA THR A 9 1.34 -0.20 -11.56
C THR A 9 2.66 0.40 -12.09
N PHE A 10 2.74 1.71 -12.30
CA PHE A 10 3.95 2.34 -12.84
C PHE A 10 5.19 2.21 -11.94
N HIS A 11 5.01 2.15 -10.61
CA HIS A 11 6.11 1.93 -9.67
C HIS A 11 6.83 0.59 -9.90
N TYR A 12 6.09 -0.41 -10.41
CA TYR A 12 6.65 -1.68 -10.86
C TYR A 12 7.43 -1.50 -12.18
N TYR A 13 6.79 -0.93 -13.21
CA TYR A 13 7.39 -0.74 -14.53
C TYR A 13 8.67 0.11 -14.49
N TYR A 14 8.63 1.26 -13.80
CA TYR A 14 9.80 2.12 -13.64
C TYR A 14 10.86 1.48 -12.74
N GLY A 15 10.47 0.79 -11.66
CA GLY A 15 11.41 0.11 -10.77
C GLY A 15 12.30 -0.92 -11.47
N GLY A 16 11.73 -1.64 -12.43
CA GLY A 16 12.46 -2.61 -13.27
C GLY A 16 13.56 -1.98 -14.14
N ASN A 17 13.42 -0.69 -14.49
CA ASN A 17 14.36 0.05 -15.34
C ASN A 17 15.39 0.88 -14.53
N ILE A 18 15.37 0.82 -13.20
CA ILE A 18 16.23 1.62 -12.33
C ILE A 18 17.22 0.72 -11.59
N GLY A 19 18.50 1.11 -11.60
CA GLY A 19 19.58 0.48 -10.85
C GLY A 19 19.41 0.56 -9.33
N ALA A 20 20.35 -0.01 -8.58
CA ALA A 20 20.31 0.03 -7.11
C ALA A 20 20.28 1.49 -6.61
N LEU A 21 19.54 1.76 -5.53
CA LEU A 21 19.43 3.09 -4.94
C LEU A 21 20.16 3.16 -3.59
N PRO A 22 20.63 4.35 -3.15
CA PRO A 22 21.34 4.53 -1.89
C PRO A 22 20.54 4.17 -0.64
N ASP A 23 19.22 4.02 -0.78
CA ASP A 23 18.32 3.64 0.29
C ASP A 23 18.35 2.12 0.61
N GLY A 24 19.19 1.36 -0.10
CA GLY A 24 19.35 -0.10 0.04
C GLY A 24 18.44 -0.91 -0.89
N ARG A 25 17.66 -0.26 -1.76
CA ARG A 25 16.86 -0.93 -2.79
C ARG A 25 17.79 -1.55 -3.85
N LYS A 26 17.60 -2.84 -4.16
CA LYS A 26 18.35 -3.55 -5.19
C LYS A 26 17.92 -3.12 -6.60
N ALA A 27 18.81 -3.28 -7.58
CA ALA A 27 18.48 -2.99 -8.98
C ALA A 27 17.30 -3.86 -9.46
N GLY A 28 16.42 -3.27 -10.28
CA GLY A 28 15.29 -3.98 -10.89
C GLY A 28 14.12 -4.31 -9.94
N THR A 29 14.16 -3.95 -8.65
CA THR A 29 13.00 -4.15 -7.77
C THR A 29 11.96 -3.03 -7.96
N PRO A 30 10.69 -3.22 -7.54
CA PRO A 30 9.70 -2.15 -7.60
C PRO A 30 10.11 -0.91 -6.78
N LEU A 31 9.58 0.26 -7.14
CA LEU A 31 9.62 1.48 -6.31
C LEU A 31 8.50 1.45 -5.25
N ALA A 32 8.54 2.39 -4.32
CA ALA A 32 7.45 2.63 -3.38
C ALA A 32 6.14 2.95 -4.13
N ASP A 33 5.03 2.37 -3.67
CA ASP A 33 3.73 2.55 -4.30
C ASP A 33 3.09 3.90 -3.92
N GLY A 34 2.20 4.41 -4.78
CA GLY A 34 1.33 5.54 -4.50
C GLY A 34 1.99 6.89 -4.21
N CYS A 35 3.32 6.96 -4.21
CA CYS A 35 4.15 8.11 -3.81
C CYS A 35 4.10 8.48 -2.31
N LEU A 36 2.99 8.28 -1.62
CA LEU A 36 2.89 8.58 -0.18
C LEU A 36 3.13 7.35 0.71
N SER A 37 3.06 6.14 0.15
CA SER A 37 3.34 4.92 0.89
C SER A 37 4.84 4.80 1.19
N PRO A 38 5.22 4.29 2.37
CA PRO A 38 6.59 3.89 2.63
C PRO A 38 7.07 2.85 1.61
N MET A 39 8.39 2.79 1.41
CA MET A 39 8.98 1.65 0.69
C MET A 39 8.59 0.34 1.38
N GLN A 40 8.27 -0.68 0.59
CA GLN A 40 7.81 -1.97 1.10
C GLN A 40 8.79 -2.53 2.14
N GLY A 41 8.28 -2.90 3.32
CA GLY A 41 9.06 -3.48 4.42
C GLY A 41 9.84 -2.48 5.27
N ARG A 42 9.73 -1.16 5.06
CA ARG A 42 10.53 -0.15 5.78
C ARG A 42 9.78 0.60 6.89
N ASP A 43 8.49 0.36 7.02
CA ASP A 43 7.59 0.95 8.01
C ASP A 43 7.55 0.14 9.31
N LEU A 44 8.64 0.21 10.07
CA LEU A 44 8.87 -0.62 11.26
C LEU A 44 8.19 -0.10 12.55
N LYS A 45 7.67 1.13 12.54
CA LYS A 45 7.09 1.80 13.73
C LYS A 45 5.57 1.74 13.79
N GLY A 46 4.96 0.89 12.95
CA GLY A 46 3.52 0.68 12.91
C GLY A 46 2.72 1.80 12.25
N PRO A 47 1.40 1.61 12.12
CA PRO A 47 0.53 2.43 11.27
C PRO A 47 0.44 3.89 11.73
N THR A 48 0.49 4.16 13.04
CA THR A 48 0.45 5.53 13.59
C THR A 48 1.67 6.37 13.17
N ALA A 49 2.84 5.75 13.11
CA ALA A 49 4.06 6.42 12.67
C ALA A 49 4.04 6.70 11.16
N VAL A 50 3.44 5.80 10.37
CA VAL A 50 3.24 5.99 8.93
C VAL A 50 2.33 7.19 8.67
N ILE A 51 1.13 7.24 9.26
CA ILE A 51 0.22 8.38 9.07
C ILE A 51 0.82 9.70 9.59
N SER A 52 1.63 9.64 10.65
CA SER A 52 2.32 10.80 11.19
C SER A 52 3.42 11.31 10.27
N SER A 53 4.01 10.43 9.46
CA SER A 53 5.02 10.80 8.46
C SER A 53 4.35 11.33 7.19
N ALA A 54 3.30 10.64 6.72
CA ALA A 54 2.53 11.05 5.54
C ALA A 54 1.84 12.41 5.72
N SER A 55 1.41 12.74 6.95
CA SER A 55 0.80 14.05 7.26
C SER A 55 1.78 15.22 7.34
N LYS A 56 3.11 14.98 7.29
CA LYS A 56 4.09 16.09 7.26
C LYS A 56 4.17 16.76 5.89
N ILE A 57 3.72 16.08 4.84
CA ILE A 57 3.69 16.61 3.47
C ILE A 57 2.38 17.39 3.31
N SER A 58 2.44 18.58 2.69
CA SER A 58 1.23 19.32 2.34
C SER A 58 0.45 18.59 1.25
N HIS A 59 -0.78 18.21 1.56
CA HIS A 59 -1.72 17.60 0.60
C HIS A 59 -2.55 18.65 -0.14
N THR A 60 -2.32 19.93 0.13
CA THR A 60 -3.03 21.06 -0.51
C THR A 60 -2.14 21.76 -1.55
N GLN A 61 -2.79 22.38 -2.54
CA GLN A 61 -2.20 23.28 -3.55
C GLN A 61 -0.90 22.80 -4.21
N GLY A 62 -1.02 21.85 -5.15
CA GLY A 62 -0.01 21.65 -6.22
C GLY A 62 1.27 20.88 -5.85
N VAL A 63 1.44 20.42 -4.61
CA VAL A 63 2.62 19.63 -4.16
C VAL A 63 2.41 18.12 -4.36
N VAL A 64 1.21 17.63 -4.04
CA VAL A 64 0.78 16.23 -4.23
C VAL A 64 -0.63 16.23 -4.81
N THR A 65 -0.74 16.55 -6.09
CA THR A 65 -1.94 16.24 -6.89
C THR A 65 -1.88 14.74 -7.22
N ASP A 66 -2.84 13.97 -6.70
CA ASP A 66 -3.04 12.51 -6.94
C ASP A 66 -2.16 11.53 -6.13
N GLY A 67 -1.69 11.93 -4.95
CA GLY A 67 -0.98 11.01 -4.05
C GLY A 67 -1.88 9.89 -3.53
N LEU A 68 -1.51 8.65 -3.81
CA LEU A 68 -2.17 7.48 -3.28
C LEU A 68 -1.40 6.97 -2.06
N PHE A 69 -2.12 6.52 -1.05
CA PHE A 69 -1.51 6.04 0.18
C PHE A 69 -2.15 4.72 0.51
N ASN A 70 -1.37 3.64 0.38
CA ASN A 70 -1.85 2.29 0.62
C ASN A 70 -1.30 1.79 1.96
N MET A 71 -2.17 1.17 2.74
CA MET A 71 -1.81 0.46 3.96
C MET A 71 -2.39 -0.95 3.89
N LYS A 72 -1.64 -1.95 4.33
CA LYS A 72 -2.11 -3.33 4.40
C LYS A 72 -2.20 -3.77 5.85
N PHE A 73 -3.29 -4.43 6.20
CA PHE A 73 -3.59 -4.93 7.52
C PHE A 73 -3.90 -6.43 7.49
N SER A 74 -3.61 -7.11 8.59
CA SER A 74 -3.98 -8.52 8.73
C SER A 74 -5.49 -8.70 8.87
N ARG A 75 -6.00 -9.89 8.50
CA ARG A 75 -7.43 -10.23 8.63
C ARG A 75 -7.93 -10.15 10.07
N GLY A 76 -7.05 -10.36 11.06
CA GLY A 76 -7.35 -10.25 12.48
C GLY A 76 -7.83 -8.86 12.90
N LEU A 77 -7.57 -7.82 12.09
CA LEU A 77 -8.07 -6.48 12.34
C LEU A 77 -9.60 -6.42 12.43
N MET A 78 -10.31 -7.18 11.59
CA MET A 78 -11.78 -7.13 11.51
C MET A 78 -12.48 -7.98 12.58
N GLN A 79 -11.73 -8.77 13.35
CA GLN A 79 -12.29 -9.74 14.29
C GLN A 79 -12.65 -9.14 15.65
N SER A 80 -12.11 -7.95 15.98
CA SER A 80 -12.33 -7.30 17.27
C SER A 80 -12.92 -5.90 17.09
N ARG A 81 -13.94 -5.59 17.89
CA ARG A 81 -14.54 -4.26 17.95
C ARG A 81 -13.53 -3.20 18.43
N ASP A 82 -12.61 -3.57 19.30
CA ASP A 82 -11.51 -2.71 19.75
C ASP A 82 -10.57 -2.34 18.58
N ASN A 83 -10.21 -3.34 17.76
CA ASN A 83 -9.37 -3.13 16.58
C ASN A 83 -10.04 -2.22 15.54
N LEU A 84 -11.36 -2.38 15.34
CA LEU A 84 -12.14 -1.48 14.49
C LEU A 84 -12.16 -0.05 15.03
N GLN A 85 -12.30 0.13 16.35
CA GLN A 85 -12.25 1.46 16.98
C GLN A 85 -10.87 2.11 16.80
N LYS A 86 -9.78 1.34 16.93
CA LYS A 86 -8.42 1.82 16.65
C LYS A 86 -8.23 2.23 15.20
N LEU A 87 -8.76 1.47 14.23
CA LEU A 87 -8.72 1.83 12.81
C LEU A 87 -9.48 3.13 12.55
N VAL A 88 -10.67 3.29 13.13
CA VAL A 88 -11.45 4.53 13.02
C VAL A 88 -10.69 5.71 13.62
N ALA A 89 -10.05 5.52 14.78
CA ALA A 89 -9.20 6.54 15.39
C ALA A 89 -8.02 6.93 14.48
N LEU A 90 -7.34 5.94 13.89
CA LEU A 90 -6.24 6.15 12.95
C LEU A 90 -6.67 7.01 11.74
N ILE A 91 -7.81 6.68 11.13
CA ILE A 91 -8.37 7.43 9.99
C ILE A 91 -8.74 8.86 10.39
N LYS A 92 -9.42 9.03 11.52
CA LYS A 92 -9.80 10.35 12.05
C LYS A 92 -8.57 11.22 12.31
N THR A 93 -7.55 10.67 12.98
CA THR A 93 -6.30 11.38 13.23
C THR A 93 -5.58 11.76 11.95
N TYR A 94 -5.55 10.89 10.93
CA TYR A 94 -4.95 11.23 9.64
C TYR A 94 -5.68 12.38 8.95
N ASN A 95 -7.01 12.35 8.92
CA ASN A 95 -7.84 13.40 8.33
C ASN A 95 -7.68 14.75 9.07
N GLN A 96 -7.70 14.75 10.40
CA GLN A 96 -7.48 15.94 11.23
C GLN A 96 -6.10 16.57 11.01
N ARG A 97 -5.12 15.78 10.58
CA ARG A 97 -3.76 16.24 10.26
C ARG A 97 -3.60 16.65 8.80
N GLY A 98 -4.70 16.87 8.08
CA GLY A 98 -4.69 17.33 6.69
C GLY A 98 -4.41 16.24 5.66
N GLY A 99 -4.49 14.96 6.06
CA GLY A 99 -4.39 13.84 5.14
C GLY A 99 -5.56 13.81 4.15
N PHE A 100 -5.25 13.67 2.87
CA PHE A 100 -6.25 13.73 1.80
C PHE A 100 -6.80 12.34 1.41
N HIS A 101 -5.95 11.33 1.39
CA HIS A 101 -6.30 10.04 0.80
C HIS A 101 -5.60 8.87 1.51
N VAL A 102 -6.32 7.79 1.78
CA VAL A 102 -5.79 6.52 2.31
C VAL A 102 -6.65 5.35 1.83
N GLN A 103 -6.02 4.22 1.50
CA GLN A 103 -6.66 2.98 1.06
C GLN A 103 -6.11 1.80 1.86
N PHE A 104 -6.97 0.80 2.07
CA PHE A 104 -6.66 -0.35 2.90
C PHE A 104 -6.78 -1.65 2.11
N ASN A 105 -5.78 -2.52 2.27
CA ASN A 105 -5.88 -3.94 1.93
C ASN A 105 -5.99 -4.73 3.24
N ILE A 106 -6.97 -5.63 3.36
CA ILE A 106 -7.20 -6.42 4.57
C ILE A 106 -7.12 -7.91 4.20
N GLN A 107 -5.94 -8.32 3.74
CA GLN A 107 -5.66 -9.70 3.34
C GLN A 107 -4.27 -10.07 3.85
N GLY A 108 -4.16 -11.26 4.41
CA GLY A 108 -2.88 -11.79 4.89
C GLY A 108 -1.98 -12.20 3.74
N ALA A 109 -0.67 -12.03 3.91
CA ALA A 109 0.32 -12.50 2.94
C ALA A 109 0.22 -14.01 2.65
N GLU A 110 -0.18 -14.81 3.64
CA GLU A 110 -0.42 -16.25 3.48
C GLU A 110 -1.55 -16.54 2.48
N THR A 111 -2.71 -15.91 2.65
CA THR A 111 -3.84 -16.09 1.73
C THR A 111 -3.49 -15.71 0.29
N LEU A 112 -2.72 -14.65 0.11
CA LEU A 112 -2.27 -14.24 -1.23
C LEU A 112 -1.32 -15.27 -1.84
N ARG A 113 -0.42 -15.87 -1.06
CA ARG A 113 0.47 -16.95 -1.54
C ARG A 113 -0.30 -18.22 -1.88
N GLU A 114 -1.31 -18.58 -1.11
CA GLU A 114 -2.18 -19.71 -1.44
C GLU A 114 -2.99 -19.44 -2.71
N ALA A 115 -3.45 -18.21 -2.91
CA ALA A 115 -4.12 -17.81 -4.16
C ALA A 115 -3.20 -17.85 -5.39
N GLN A 116 -1.87 -17.73 -5.23
CA GLN A 116 -0.93 -17.97 -6.34
C GLN A 116 -0.81 -19.45 -6.70
N LYS A 117 -0.91 -20.35 -5.72
CA LYS A 117 -0.80 -21.80 -5.92
C LYS A 117 -2.10 -22.42 -6.43
N HIS A 118 -3.24 -21.90 -5.98
CA HIS A 118 -4.56 -22.45 -6.22
C HIS A 118 -5.50 -21.39 -6.85
N PRO A 119 -5.19 -20.82 -8.03
CA PRO A 119 -5.95 -19.70 -8.59
C PRO A 119 -7.44 -20.01 -8.81
N ASP A 120 -7.80 -21.27 -9.09
CA ASP A 120 -9.19 -21.70 -9.30
C ASP A 120 -10.05 -21.56 -8.02
N GLU A 121 -9.46 -21.71 -6.84
CA GLU A 121 -10.16 -21.59 -5.55
C GLU A 121 -10.33 -20.13 -5.10
N TYR A 122 -9.58 -19.20 -5.71
CA TYR A 122 -9.54 -17.79 -5.32
C TYR A 122 -9.94 -16.85 -6.47
N ARG A 123 -10.80 -17.31 -7.40
CA ARG A 123 -11.21 -16.53 -8.58
C ARG A 123 -11.91 -15.21 -8.25
N ASP A 124 -12.59 -15.14 -7.12
CA ASP A 124 -13.30 -13.96 -6.62
C ASP A 124 -12.44 -13.09 -5.69
N LEU A 125 -11.16 -13.44 -5.47
CA LEU A 125 -10.27 -12.70 -4.59
C LEU A 125 -9.90 -11.36 -5.21
N VAL A 126 -10.47 -10.28 -4.66
CA VAL A 126 -10.18 -8.91 -5.06
C VAL A 126 -9.12 -8.28 -4.15
N VAL A 127 -8.13 -7.63 -4.75
CA VAL A 127 -7.07 -6.90 -4.04
C VAL A 127 -7.01 -5.43 -4.47
N ARG A 128 -6.58 -4.57 -3.55
CA ARG A 128 -6.31 -3.16 -3.83
C ARG A 128 -4.87 -2.96 -4.30
N ILE A 129 -4.69 -2.30 -5.45
CA ILE A 129 -3.36 -2.02 -6.02
C ILE A 129 -2.94 -0.60 -5.62
N ALA A 130 -3.23 0.38 -6.46
CA ALA A 130 -3.00 1.79 -6.20
C ALA A 130 -4.03 2.57 -7.02
N GLY A 131 -5.16 2.92 -6.38
CA GLY A 131 -6.23 3.68 -7.03
C GLY A 131 -7.37 2.82 -7.61
N TYR A 132 -7.15 1.52 -7.80
CA TYR A 132 -8.16 0.58 -8.30
C TYR A 132 -8.06 -0.79 -7.62
N SER A 133 -9.10 -1.60 -7.81
CA SER A 133 -9.18 -2.98 -7.36
C SER A 133 -9.20 -3.92 -8.57
N ALA A 134 -8.59 -5.08 -8.43
CA ALA A 134 -8.54 -6.11 -9.48
C ALA A 134 -8.62 -7.51 -8.87
N TYR A 135 -9.02 -8.49 -9.68
CA TYR A 135 -8.95 -9.90 -9.30
C TYR A 135 -7.50 -10.33 -9.21
N PHE A 136 -7.09 -10.87 -8.07
CA PHE A 136 -5.70 -11.23 -7.80
C PHE A 136 -5.16 -12.25 -8.81
N VAL A 137 -6.00 -13.20 -9.20
CA VAL A 137 -5.66 -14.28 -10.15
C VAL A 137 -5.48 -13.77 -11.59
N GLU A 138 -6.00 -12.60 -11.93
CA GLU A 138 -5.83 -11.97 -13.24
C GLU A 138 -4.55 -11.11 -13.33
N LEU A 139 -3.86 -10.91 -12.20
CA LEU A 139 -2.62 -10.14 -12.14
C LEU A 139 -1.41 -10.98 -12.54
N VAL A 140 -0.43 -10.35 -13.18
CA VAL A 140 0.86 -10.98 -13.48
C VAL A 140 1.63 -11.30 -12.17
N PRO A 141 2.41 -12.41 -12.12
CA PRO A 141 3.06 -12.88 -10.90
C PRO A 141 3.91 -11.83 -10.19
N GLU A 142 4.53 -10.92 -10.93
CA GLU A 142 5.40 -9.90 -10.37
C GLU A 142 4.61 -8.81 -9.63
N VAL A 143 3.43 -8.46 -10.13
CA VAL A 143 2.50 -7.53 -9.43
C VAL A 143 1.91 -8.21 -8.20
N GLN A 144 1.58 -9.50 -8.29
CA GLN A 144 1.14 -10.28 -7.13
C GLN A 144 2.20 -10.30 -6.02
N ASN A 145 3.46 -10.56 -6.39
CA ASN A 145 4.58 -10.59 -5.46
C ASN A 145 4.84 -9.23 -4.80
N GLU A 146 4.63 -8.12 -5.52
CA GLU A 146 4.72 -6.76 -4.95
C GLU A 146 3.65 -6.55 -3.86
N ILE A 147 2.40 -6.90 -4.13
CA ILE A 147 1.29 -6.78 -3.15
C ILE A 147 1.53 -7.67 -1.92
N ILE A 148 2.14 -8.85 -2.12
CA ILE A 148 2.54 -9.75 -1.03
C ILE A 148 3.65 -9.11 -0.19
N ALA A 149 4.64 -8.47 -0.83
CA ALA A 149 5.80 -7.86 -0.18
C ALA A 149 5.47 -6.58 0.60
N ARG A 150 4.33 -5.92 0.34
CA ARG A 150 3.86 -4.78 1.14
C ARG A 150 3.70 -5.18 2.61
N THR A 151 4.13 -4.28 3.49
CA THR A 151 4.13 -4.48 4.94
C THR A 151 2.72 -4.72 5.45
N GLU A 152 2.55 -5.76 6.24
CA GLU A 152 1.31 -6.09 6.91
C GLU A 152 1.32 -5.53 8.34
N HIS A 153 0.42 -4.58 8.61
CA HIS A 153 0.26 -3.99 9.93
C HIS A 153 -0.70 -4.79 10.83
N ALA A 154 -0.44 -4.74 12.14
CA ALA A 154 -1.36 -5.17 13.19
C ALA A 154 -1.67 -3.98 14.13
N LEU A 155 -2.87 -3.98 14.74
CA LEU A 155 -3.38 -2.97 15.68
C LEU A 155 -3.85 -3.62 16.99
#